data_AF-A0A9C9JNK6-F1
#
_entry.id   AF-A0A9C9JNK6-F1
#
_cell.length_a   1.000
_cell.length_b   1.000
_cell.length_c   1.000
_cell.angle_alpha   90.00
_cell.angle_beta   90.00
_cell.angle_gamma   90.00
#
_symmetry.space_group_name_H-M   'P 1'
#
loop_
_entity.id
_entity.type
_entity.pdbx_description
1 polymer ?
#
loop_
_entity_poly.entity_id
_entity_poly.type
_entity_poly.pdbx_seq_one_letter_code
_entity_poly.pdbx_strand_id
1 'polypeptide(L)'
;MRIVIGLFFVLLAASFAFAQDDERPRCENCGMYWDSSATRVEFTVEIDDETYTHQTECFGCLHDFIHENYGEVMPSAISVLD
;
A
#
# COMPACT_ATOMS: atom_id res chain seq x y z
N MET A 1 -52.71 -8.39 15.84
CA MET A 1 -51.91 -8.95 14.74
C MET A 1 -50.60 -8.17 14.68
N ARG A 2 -49.58 -8.59 15.45
CA ARG A 2 -48.34 -7.81 15.72
C ARG A 2 -47.12 -8.74 15.87
N ILE A 3 -46.80 -9.59 14.89
CA ILE A 3 -45.61 -10.44 14.97
C ILE A 3 -45.07 -10.77 13.56
N VAL A 4 -44.57 -9.81 12.78
CA VAL A 4 -43.85 -10.13 11.53
C VAL A 4 -42.77 -9.09 11.13
N ILE A 5 -42.12 -8.41 12.10
CA ILE A 5 -41.10 -7.38 11.75
C ILE A 5 -39.72 -7.69 12.35
N GLY A 6 -39.63 -8.54 13.38
CA GLY A 6 -38.37 -8.80 14.08
C GLY A 6 -37.36 -9.70 13.36
N LEU A 7 -37.80 -10.60 12.47
CA LEU A 7 -36.91 -11.62 11.89
C LEU A 7 -36.11 -11.14 10.67
N PHE A 8 -36.50 -10.00 10.06
CA PHE A 8 -35.90 -9.53 8.81
C PHE A 8 -34.57 -8.76 9.04
N PHE A 9 -34.38 -8.17 10.22
CA PHE A 9 -33.19 -7.38 10.54
C PHE A 9 -31.95 -8.23 10.90
N VAL A 10 -32.14 -9.49 11.32
CA VAL A 10 -31.03 -10.36 11.74
C VAL A 10 -30.26 -10.94 10.55
N LEU A 11 -30.91 -11.15 9.41
CA LEU A 11 -30.27 -11.70 8.21
C LEU A 11 -29.46 -10.67 7.40
N LEU A 12 -29.71 -9.37 7.60
CA LEU A 12 -29.04 -8.29 6.87
C LEU A 12 -27.68 -7.91 7.44
N ALA A 13 -27.41 -8.23 8.71
CA ALA A 13 -26.14 -7.93 9.37
C ALA A 13 -25.01 -8.91 8.98
N ALA A 14 -25.34 -10.09 8.47
CA ALA A 14 -24.35 -11.11 8.12
C ALA A 14 -23.60 -10.81 6.81
N SER A 15 -24.11 -9.91 5.97
CA SER A 15 -23.53 -9.59 4.65
C SER A 15 -22.46 -8.50 4.68
N PHE A 16 -22.22 -7.85 5.83
CA PHE A 16 -21.14 -6.87 6.02
C PHE A 16 -19.91 -7.48 6.67
N ALA A 17 -19.71 -8.80 6.53
CA ALA A 17 -18.37 -9.35 6.59
C ALA A 17 -17.62 -8.81 5.36
N PHE A 18 -17.11 -7.58 5.48
CA PHE A 18 -16.14 -7.03 4.56
C PHE A 18 -15.04 -8.07 4.42
N ALA A 19 -14.99 -8.74 3.27
CA ALA A 19 -13.74 -9.25 2.78
C ALA A 19 -12.87 -8.01 2.59
N GLN A 20 -12.17 -7.60 3.65
CA GLN A 20 -10.94 -6.85 3.51
C GLN A 20 -9.98 -7.87 2.89
N ASP A 21 -10.10 -8.05 1.57
CA ASP A 21 -8.96 -8.50 0.79
C ASP A 21 -7.94 -7.40 1.04
N ASP A 22 -7.05 -7.64 2.00
CA ASP A 22 -5.85 -6.84 2.17
C ASP A 22 -5.15 -6.90 0.83
N GLU A 23 -5.35 -5.86 0.01
CA GLU A 23 -4.83 -5.80 -1.33
C GLU A 23 -3.32 -5.93 -1.19
N ARG A 24 -2.77 -7.03 -1.71
CA ARG A 24 -1.36 -7.38 -1.51
C ARG A 24 -0.50 -6.17 -1.91
N PRO A 25 0.46 -5.75 -1.06
CA PRO A 25 1.27 -4.58 -1.35
C PRO A 25 1.98 -4.75 -2.70
N ARG A 26 2.03 -3.68 -3.47
CA ARG A 26 2.63 -3.64 -4.81
C ARG A 26 3.75 -2.63 -4.83
N CYS A 27 4.76 -2.91 -5.65
CA CYS A 27 5.82 -1.97 -5.95
C CYS A 27 5.23 -0.74 -6.62
N GLU A 28 5.51 0.44 -6.08
CA GLU A 28 5.01 1.71 -6.62
C GLU A 28 5.57 2.03 -8.01
N ASN A 29 6.70 1.43 -8.39
CA ASN A 29 7.30 1.58 -9.72
C ASN A 29 6.73 0.57 -10.74
N CYS A 30 6.92 -0.74 -10.49
CA CYS A 30 6.63 -1.79 -11.49
C CYS A 30 5.27 -2.47 -11.31
N GLY A 31 4.54 -2.21 -10.22
CA GLY A 31 3.23 -2.80 -9.93
C GLY A 31 3.23 -4.29 -9.56
N MET A 32 4.42 -4.93 -9.52
CA MET A 32 4.58 -6.31 -9.06
C MET A 32 4.37 -6.40 -7.55
N TYR A 33 3.96 -7.58 -7.06
CA TYR A 33 3.70 -7.77 -5.63
C TYR A 33 5.00 -7.75 -4.82
N TRP A 34 4.98 -7.00 -3.74
CA TRP A 34 6.12 -6.77 -2.85
C TRP A 34 6.65 -8.03 -2.18
N ASP A 35 5.74 -8.91 -1.75
CA ASP A 35 6.04 -10.15 -1.05
C ASP A 35 6.77 -11.19 -1.93
N SER A 36 6.89 -10.94 -3.23
CA SER A 36 7.67 -11.76 -4.15
C SER A 36 9.15 -11.36 -4.22
N SER A 37 9.54 -10.23 -3.63
CA SER A 37 10.91 -9.73 -3.65
C SER A 37 11.65 -9.96 -2.33
N ALA A 38 12.90 -10.40 -2.43
CA ALA A 38 13.79 -10.59 -1.29
C ALA A 38 14.31 -9.28 -0.69
N THR A 39 14.34 -8.19 -1.48
CA THR A 39 14.96 -6.93 -1.04
C THR A 39 13.98 -5.98 -0.39
N ARG A 40 12.84 -5.66 -1.05
CA ARG A 40 11.80 -4.73 -0.55
C ARG A 40 12.38 -3.45 0.08
N VAL A 41 12.44 -2.37 -0.70
CA VAL A 41 13.06 -1.12 -0.27
C VAL A 41 11.99 -0.10 0.07
N GLU A 42 12.05 0.41 1.29
CA GLU A 42 11.34 1.62 1.69
C GLU A 42 12.30 2.81 1.66
N PHE A 43 11.86 3.95 1.15
CA PHE A 43 12.67 5.15 1.12
C PHE A 43 11.82 6.39 1.35
N THR A 44 12.46 7.43 1.87
CA THR A 44 11.82 8.70 2.20
C THR A 44 12.45 9.82 1.39
N VAL A 45 11.60 10.69 0.85
CA VAL A 45 11.99 11.89 0.11
C VAL A 45 11.41 13.10 0.82
N GLU A 46 12.21 14.15 0.98
CA GLU A 46 11.79 15.42 1.59
C GLU A 46 11.91 16.54 0.54
N ILE A 47 10.78 17.19 0.23
CA ILE A 47 10.69 18.28 -0.76
C ILE A 47 9.81 19.37 -0.16
N ASP A 48 10.30 20.61 -0.15
CA ASP A 48 9.53 21.79 0.29
C ASP A 48 8.84 21.62 1.66
N ASP A 49 9.57 21.07 2.63
CA ASP A 49 9.09 20.74 3.99
C ASP A 49 8.00 19.64 4.06
N GLU A 50 7.74 18.95 2.96
CA GLU A 50 6.86 17.78 2.89
C GLU A 50 7.68 16.48 2.83
N THR A 51 7.22 15.45 3.54
CA THR A 51 7.87 14.14 3.63
C THR A 51 7.00 13.08 2.97
N TYR A 52 7.59 12.35 2.03
CA TYR A 52 6.95 11.26 1.29
C TYR A 52 7.69 9.96 1.53
N THR A 53 6.96 8.90 1.90
CA THR A 53 7.51 7.56 2.08
C THR A 53 6.98 6.65 0.98
N HIS A 54 7.90 5.93 0.35
CA HIS A 54 7.63 5.09 -0.82
C HIS A 54 8.20 3.70 -0.64
N GLN A 55 7.63 2.78 -1.41
CA GLN A 55 7.85 1.36 -1.29
C GLN A 55 8.07 0.73 -2.69
N THR A 56 9.28 0.25 -2.94
CA THR A 56 9.67 -0.46 -4.18
C THR A 56 10.19 -1.87 -3.91
N GLU A 57 10.07 -2.76 -4.89
CA GLU A 57 10.51 -4.15 -4.70
C GLU A 57 12.03 -4.32 -4.67
N CYS A 58 12.79 -3.38 -5.23
CA CYS A 58 14.25 -3.46 -5.34
C CYS A 58 14.87 -2.08 -5.55
N PHE A 59 16.20 -1.97 -5.39
CA PHE A 59 16.94 -0.72 -5.62
C PHE A 59 16.85 -0.18 -7.04
N GLY A 60 16.67 -1.04 -8.05
CA GLY A 60 16.46 -0.60 -9.43
C GLY A 60 15.13 0.15 -9.57
N CYS A 61 14.05 -0.41 -9.01
CA CYS A 61 12.75 0.26 -8.99
C CYS A 61 12.78 1.57 -8.18
N LEU A 62 13.51 1.61 -7.07
CA LEU A 62 13.75 2.86 -6.32
C LEU A 62 14.41 3.91 -7.22
N HIS A 63 15.50 3.53 -7.89
CA HIS A 63 16.27 4.45 -8.72
C HIS A 63 15.40 5.05 -9.83
N ASP A 64 14.64 4.21 -10.53
CA ASP A 64 13.79 4.64 -11.64
C ASP A 64 12.63 5.51 -11.13
N PHE A 65 11.99 5.10 -10.03
CA PHE A 65 10.89 5.87 -9.42
C PHE A 65 11.32 7.28 -9.03
N ILE A 66 12.49 7.44 -8.41
CA ILE A 66 13.01 8.75 -8.02
C ILE A 66 13.25 9.63 -9.24
N HIS A 67 13.90 9.09 -10.27
CA HIS A 67 14.18 9.85 -11.49
C HIS A 67 12.90 10.28 -12.21
N GLU A 68 11.87 9.43 -12.22
CA GLU A 68 10.59 9.71 -12.88
C GLU A 68 9.70 10.70 -12.11
N ASN A 69 9.68 10.63 -10.77
CA ASN A 69 8.75 11.42 -9.95
C ASN A 69 9.37 12.67 -9.31
N TYR A 70 10.66 12.64 -9.01
CA TYR A 70 11.36 13.67 -8.24
C TYR A 70 12.60 14.24 -8.96
N GLY A 71 13.01 13.65 -10.08
CA GLY A 71 14.22 14.04 -10.79
C GLY A 71 15.48 13.56 -10.08
N GLU A 72 16.47 14.44 -9.86
CA GLU A 72 17.77 14.07 -9.26
C GLU A 72 17.81 14.26 -7.73
N VAL A 73 16.65 14.19 -7.05
CA VAL A 73 16.58 14.30 -5.59
C VAL A 73 17.10 13.01 -4.94
N MET A 74 17.95 13.13 -3.93
CA MET A 74 18.38 11.97 -3.15
C MET A 74 17.41 11.68 -2.00
N PRO A 75 17.12 10.40 -1.69
CA PRO A 75 16.36 10.03 -0.51
C PRO A 75 17.03 10.53 0.78
N SER A 76 16.24 11.03 1.71
CA SER A 76 16.70 11.37 3.06
C SER A 76 16.90 10.11 3.93
N ALA A 77 16.16 9.04 3.65
CA ALA A 77 16.31 7.74 4.30
C ALA A 77 16.03 6.60 3.31
N ILE A 78 16.73 5.47 3.50
CA ILE A 78 16.51 4.22 2.76
C ILE A 78 16.64 3.06 3.74
N SER A 79 15.67 2.14 3.73
CA SER A 79 15.67 0.91 4.52
C SER A 79 15.34 -0.30 3.63
N VAL A 80 15.93 -1.44 3.97
CA VAL A 80 15.62 -2.75 3.38
C VAL A 80 14.67 -3.43 4.36
N LEU A 81 13.56 -3.95 3.87
CA LEU A 81 12.52 -4.55 4.71
C LEU A 81 12.70 -6.06 4.79
N ASP A 82 12.74 -6.58 6.02
CA ASP A 82 12.92 -7.99 6.35
C ASP A 82 11.66 -8.85 6.09
#